data_AF-A0A813BP45-F1
#
_entry.id   AF-A0A813BP45-F1
#
_cell.length_a   1.000
_cell.length_b   1.000
_cell.length_c   1.000
_cell.angle_alpha   90.00
_cell.angle_beta   90.00
_cell.angle_gamma   90.00
#
_symmetry.space_group_name_H-M   'P 1'
#
loop_
_entity.id
_entity.type
_entity.pdbx_description
1 polymer ?
#
loop_
_entity_poly.entity_id
_entity_poly.type
_entity_poly.pdbx_seq_one_letter_code
_entity_poly.pdbx_strand_id
1 'polypeptide(L)'
;EAARLRRKYPDMILSSRMVRRKKPIPGIGKWKPKSRWCLAGHSDPDTAELVTFAPTPSSEGLMAFLQVSLNLSHTFAFCDVKNAFCQSDKLVRKGGPLFAQPCEGLHLGDDALIIIDVLIEVDDFIVTALPELQSKLKEAFQARFTFGKWEENEAEYAGRMIKVHPGFIHIDQEKYLTEQVRPVALAKHRRSCKQDPLNSEEFEAFRSAIYKVNWVAKETRPEVAGMASILASKLKSAVIEDVLVLNKNINFLRNTAARPLTIWKMDAREMAFVVVSDAGGIGAKHDTTDELDLPADSTQGAWMVFAAEALPLGNMKVRASPLAWRSSKLRRKVFSTFGGETQAMLQGISEADWLQIMVRDAVQHDVELRQWRNSLSPHMVVMKGDLH
;
A
#
# COMPACT_ATOMS: atom_id res chain seq x y z
N GLU A 1 4.03 30.82 37.92
CA GLU A 1 4.31 29.43 37.52
C GLU A 1 4.97 29.30 36.14
N ALA A 2 4.40 29.87 35.06
CA ALA A 2 5.00 29.81 33.72
C ALA A 2 6.47 30.29 33.67
N ALA A 3 6.80 31.42 34.32
CA ALA A 3 8.19 31.92 34.41
C ALA A 3 9.16 30.99 35.16
N ARG A 4 8.65 30.11 36.04
CA ARG A 4 9.44 29.07 36.72
C ARG A 4 9.71 27.90 35.78
N LEU A 5 8.68 27.46 35.03
CA LEU A 5 8.78 26.38 34.05
C LEU A 5 9.68 26.77 32.86
N ARG A 6 9.62 28.02 32.37
CA ARG A 6 10.54 28.55 31.34
C ARG A 6 12.00 28.48 31.75
N ARG A 7 12.30 28.70 33.03
CA ARG A 7 13.66 28.57 33.58
C ARG A 7 14.07 27.11 33.77
N LYS A 8 13.12 26.23 34.07
CA LYS A 8 13.38 24.82 34.37
C LYS A 8 13.51 23.95 33.11
N TYR A 9 12.75 24.23 32.06
CA TYR A 9 12.70 23.45 30.83
C TYR A 9 12.78 24.35 29.57
N PRO A 10 13.89 25.09 29.39
CA PRO A 10 14.00 26.07 28.31
C PRO A 10 13.90 25.43 26.91
N ASP A 11 14.45 24.23 26.74
CA ASP A 11 14.50 23.53 25.46
C ASP A 11 13.20 22.75 25.15
N MET A 12 12.33 22.54 26.14
CA MET A 12 11.07 21.81 25.97
C MET A 12 9.88 22.71 25.62
N ILE A 13 10.15 23.90 25.07
CA ILE A 13 9.12 24.90 24.72
C ILE A 13 9.07 25.06 23.20
N LEU A 14 8.01 24.53 22.60
CA LEU A 14 7.77 24.63 21.16
C LEU A 14 7.09 25.94 20.78
N SER A 15 7.45 26.44 19.61
CA SER A 15 6.66 27.47 18.95
C SER A 15 5.34 26.88 18.42
N SER A 16 4.31 27.71 18.37
CA SER A 16 3.01 27.33 17.84
C SER A 16 2.42 28.46 16.99
N ARG A 17 1.49 28.13 16.10
CA ARG A 17 0.81 29.12 15.25
C ARG A 17 -0.61 28.70 14.90
N MET A 18 -1.47 29.68 14.65
CA MET A 18 -2.80 29.45 14.11
C MET A 18 -2.77 29.48 12.58
N VAL A 19 -2.99 28.34 11.95
CA VAL A 19 -3.08 28.21 10.48
C VAL A 19 -4.53 28.30 10.05
N ARG A 20 -4.86 29.35 9.30
CA ARG A 20 -6.21 29.59 8.75
C ARG A 20 -6.24 29.27 7.26
N ARG A 21 -7.18 28.43 6.83
CA ARG A 21 -7.36 28.05 5.43
C ARG A 21 -8.83 27.99 5.04
N LYS A 22 -9.12 28.25 3.77
CA LYS A 22 -10.41 27.93 3.15
C LYS A 22 -10.43 26.43 2.83
N LYS A 23 -11.19 25.62 3.57
CA LYS A 23 -11.34 24.18 3.28
C LYS A 23 -12.37 24.02 2.15
N PRO A 24 -12.00 23.45 0.98
CA PRO A 24 -12.94 23.17 -0.09
C PRO A 24 -14.04 22.22 0.39
N ILE A 25 -15.28 22.44 -0.07
CA ILE A 25 -16.41 21.53 0.14
C ILE A 25 -17.07 21.26 -1.23
N PRO A 26 -17.86 20.19 -1.38
CA PRO A 26 -18.53 19.89 -2.63
C PRO A 26 -19.33 21.08 -3.18
N GLY A 27 -19.15 21.39 -4.46
CA GLY A 27 -19.74 22.53 -5.16
C GLY A 27 -18.71 23.57 -5.61
N ILE A 28 -18.86 24.08 -6.83
CA ILE A 28 -17.94 25.06 -7.44
C ILE A 28 -17.87 26.32 -6.57
N GLY A 29 -16.65 26.73 -6.20
CA GLY A 29 -16.39 27.92 -5.40
C GLY A 29 -16.77 27.83 -3.91
N LYS A 30 -17.32 26.70 -3.44
CA LYS A 30 -17.73 26.54 -2.04
C LYS A 30 -16.54 26.16 -1.16
N TRP A 31 -16.37 26.90 -0.07
CA TRP A 31 -15.39 26.61 0.96
C TRP A 31 -15.96 26.92 2.34
N LYS A 32 -15.39 26.30 3.38
CA LYS A 32 -15.65 26.66 4.77
C LYS A 32 -14.36 27.14 5.46
N PRO A 33 -14.42 28.18 6.32
CA PRO A 33 -13.27 28.59 7.10
C PRO A 33 -12.82 27.42 7.99
N LYS A 34 -11.52 27.16 8.03
CA LYS A 34 -10.91 26.16 8.91
C LYS A 34 -9.65 26.73 9.53
N SER A 35 -9.63 26.81 10.84
CA SER A 35 -8.46 27.15 11.64
C SER A 35 -7.87 25.87 12.26
N ARG A 36 -6.55 25.78 12.34
CA ARG A 36 -5.83 24.72 13.04
C ARG A 36 -4.74 25.37 13.88
N TRP A 37 -4.72 25.09 15.18
CA TRP A 37 -3.56 25.37 15.99
C TRP A 37 -2.50 24.32 15.67
N CYS A 38 -1.32 24.76 15.24
CA CYS A 38 -0.23 23.89 14.80
C CYS A 38 1.00 24.11 15.66
N LEU A 39 1.56 23.03 16.18
CA LEU A 39 2.82 23.00 16.92
C LEU A 39 3.98 22.72 15.97
N ALA A 40 5.14 23.32 16.21
CA ALA A 40 6.38 23.04 15.49
C ALA A 40 7.01 21.73 15.97
N GLY A 41 6.36 20.59 15.70
CA GLY A 41 6.81 19.27 16.20
C GLY A 41 8.22 18.86 15.74
N HIS A 42 8.71 19.39 14.62
CA HIS A 42 10.10 19.18 14.17
C HIS A 42 11.16 19.79 15.11
N SER A 43 10.76 20.68 16.02
CA SER A 43 11.63 21.31 17.01
C SER A 43 11.57 20.60 18.37
N ASP A 44 10.86 19.47 18.49
CA ASP A 44 10.82 18.67 19.72
C ASP A 44 12.17 17.99 19.96
N PRO A 45 12.89 18.33 21.04
CA PRO A 45 14.23 17.79 21.32
C PRO A 45 14.24 16.27 21.50
N ASP A 46 13.15 15.70 22.02
CA ASP A 46 13.06 14.29 22.35
C ASP A 46 12.49 13.45 21.19
N THR A 47 12.01 14.06 20.10
CA THR A 47 11.31 13.34 19.02
C THR A 47 12.15 12.22 18.40
N ALA A 48 13.47 12.39 18.30
CA ALA A 48 14.36 11.35 17.76
C ALA A 48 14.59 10.17 18.71
N GLU A 49 14.37 10.36 20.02
CA GLU A 49 14.54 9.31 21.03
C GLU A 49 13.26 8.51 21.29
N LEU A 50 12.11 9.04 20.85
CA LEU A 50 10.83 8.38 20.99
C LEU A 50 10.65 7.39 19.82
N VAL A 51 10.48 6.10 20.12
CA VAL A 51 10.04 5.10 19.14
C VAL A 51 8.57 5.34 18.84
N THR A 52 8.32 6.04 17.75
CA THR A 52 7.03 6.67 17.42
C THR A 52 6.48 6.19 16.09
N PHE A 53 7.15 5.20 15.51
CA PHE A 53 6.83 4.69 14.20
C PHE A 53 6.47 3.22 14.30
N ALA A 54 5.21 2.90 14.05
CA ALA A 54 4.86 1.57 13.57
C ALA A 54 4.59 1.67 12.07
N PRO A 55 5.42 1.02 11.23
CA PRO A 55 5.14 0.99 9.81
C PRO A 55 3.82 0.27 9.56
N THR A 56 2.97 0.85 8.69
CA THR A 56 1.89 0.09 8.07
C THR A 56 2.50 -1.11 7.34
N PRO A 57 1.96 -2.33 7.48
CA PRO A 57 2.48 -3.48 6.75
C PRO A 57 2.45 -3.21 5.24
N SER A 58 3.52 -3.59 4.55
CA SER A 58 3.53 -3.53 3.09
C SER A 58 2.53 -4.56 2.53
N SER A 59 2.11 -4.38 1.27
CA SER A 59 1.19 -5.31 0.61
C SER A 59 1.78 -6.72 0.56
N GLU A 60 3.08 -6.81 0.27
CA GLU A 60 3.84 -8.05 0.18
C GLU A 60 3.98 -8.71 1.55
N GLY A 61 4.26 -7.92 2.60
CA GLY A 61 4.31 -8.41 3.98
C GLY A 61 2.94 -8.94 4.45
N LEU A 62 1.84 -8.25 4.11
CA LEU A 62 0.49 -8.74 4.41
C LEU A 62 0.19 -10.05 3.66
N MET A 63 0.49 -10.14 2.36
CA MET A 63 0.25 -11.36 1.59
C MET A 63 1.10 -12.54 2.08
N ALA A 64 2.38 -12.31 2.39
CA ALA A 64 3.27 -13.32 2.96
C ALA A 64 2.76 -13.79 4.33
N PHE A 65 2.35 -12.87 5.20
CA PHE A 65 1.75 -13.19 6.49
C PHE A 65 0.50 -14.07 6.34
N LEU A 66 -0.45 -13.68 5.47
CA LEU A 66 -1.67 -14.46 5.23
C LEU A 66 -1.35 -15.86 4.70
N GLN A 67 -0.41 -15.97 3.75
CA GLN A 67 0.03 -17.26 3.18
C GLN A 67 0.66 -18.16 4.24
N VAL A 68 1.58 -17.63 5.05
CA VAL A 68 2.27 -18.39 6.11
C VAL A 68 1.30 -18.85 7.18
N SER A 69 0.48 -17.94 7.71
CA SER A 69 -0.49 -18.26 8.76
C SER A 69 -1.52 -19.30 8.29
N LEU A 70 -1.93 -19.26 7.02
CA LEU A 70 -2.81 -20.26 6.44
C LEU A 70 -2.14 -21.63 6.31
N ASN A 71 -0.89 -21.69 5.84
CA ASN A 71 -0.11 -22.93 5.72
C ASN A 71 0.11 -23.58 7.10
N LEU A 72 0.39 -22.78 8.13
CA LEU A 72 0.55 -23.21 9.51
C LEU A 72 -0.79 -23.56 10.20
N SER A 73 -1.92 -23.46 9.50
CA SER A 73 -3.25 -23.75 10.05
C SER A 73 -3.61 -22.88 11.27
N HIS A 74 -3.13 -21.65 11.31
CA HIS A 74 -3.49 -20.72 12.36
C HIS A 74 -4.95 -20.25 12.21
N THR A 75 -5.56 -19.91 13.34
CA THR A 75 -6.84 -19.21 13.41
C THR A 75 -6.62 -17.70 13.32
N PHE A 76 -7.53 -16.98 12.66
CA PHE A 76 -7.38 -15.55 12.41
C PHE A 76 -8.34 -14.74 13.27
N ALA A 77 -7.81 -13.69 13.89
CA ALA A 77 -8.57 -12.64 14.54
C ALA A 77 -8.13 -11.27 14.00
N PHE A 78 -9.11 -10.41 13.79
CA PHE A 78 -8.93 -9.03 13.36
C PHE A 78 -9.38 -8.14 14.51
N CYS A 79 -8.47 -7.28 14.95
CA CYS A 79 -8.62 -6.61 16.22
C CYS A 79 -8.40 -5.11 16.04
N ASP A 80 -9.39 -4.33 16.46
CA ASP A 80 -9.34 -2.86 16.51
C ASP A 80 -9.14 -2.44 17.96
N VAL A 81 -8.01 -1.82 18.30
CA VAL A 81 -7.75 -1.38 19.69
C VAL A 81 -8.35 0.01 19.90
N LYS A 82 -9.29 0.17 20.84
CA LYS A 82 -9.89 1.48 21.13
C LYS A 82 -8.86 2.41 21.75
N ASN A 83 -8.53 3.53 21.13
CA ASN A 83 -7.59 4.48 21.74
C ASN A 83 -6.28 3.77 22.13
N ALA A 84 -5.67 2.98 21.22
CA ALA A 84 -4.47 2.19 21.49
C ALA A 84 -3.39 2.98 22.26
N PHE A 85 -3.26 4.26 21.96
CA PHE A 85 -2.33 5.20 22.59
C PHE A 85 -2.61 5.50 24.06
N CYS A 86 -3.88 5.53 24.47
CA CYS A 86 -4.26 5.75 25.87
C CYS A 86 -4.02 4.51 26.72
N GLN A 87 -3.62 3.40 26.08
CA GLN A 87 -3.40 2.13 26.73
C GLN A 87 -1.92 1.75 26.72
N SER A 88 -1.04 2.41 25.96
CA SER A 88 0.39 2.13 26.03
C SER A 88 0.96 2.49 27.40
N ASP A 89 2.12 1.93 27.73
CA ASP A 89 2.87 2.43 28.87
C ASP A 89 3.20 3.92 28.62
N LYS A 90 3.28 4.69 29.70
CA LYS A 90 3.54 6.12 29.62
C LYS A 90 4.89 6.35 28.92
N LEU A 91 4.87 7.04 27.79
CA LEU A 91 6.10 7.52 27.15
C LEU A 91 6.82 8.48 28.11
N VAL A 92 8.04 8.14 28.49
CA VAL A 92 8.87 8.96 29.37
C VAL A 92 9.79 9.81 28.51
N ARG A 93 9.50 11.11 28.48
CA ARG A 93 10.38 12.13 27.89
C ARG A 93 11.55 12.40 28.83
N LYS A 94 12.77 12.19 28.37
CA LYS A 94 13.98 12.45 29.18
C LYS A 94 14.11 13.95 29.49
N GLY A 95 13.73 14.83 28.56
CA GLY A 95 13.73 16.29 28.75
C GLY A 95 12.63 16.80 29.69
N GLY A 96 11.66 15.96 30.07
CA GLY A 96 10.51 16.33 30.89
C GLY A 96 9.26 16.70 30.08
N PRO A 97 8.25 17.35 30.69
CA PRO A 97 7.02 17.72 29.99
C PRO A 97 7.28 18.71 28.85
N LEU A 98 6.53 18.56 27.76
CA LEU A 98 6.60 19.45 26.60
C LEU A 98 5.61 20.60 26.74
N PHE A 99 6.01 21.80 26.33
CA PHE A 99 5.21 23.01 26.42
C PHE A 99 5.08 23.71 25.06
N ALA A 100 4.02 24.49 24.89
CA ALA A 100 3.85 25.41 23.77
C ALA A 100 3.81 26.85 24.23
N GLN A 101 4.43 27.72 23.43
CA GLN A 101 4.13 29.14 23.49
C GLN A 101 2.74 29.40 22.91
N PRO A 102 1.89 30.19 23.59
CA PRO A 102 0.66 30.70 23.01
C PRO A 102 0.94 31.43 21.70
N CYS A 103 -0.02 31.38 20.78
CA CYS A 103 0.03 32.14 19.54
C CYS A 103 -1.23 32.99 19.38
N GLU A 104 -1.17 33.93 18.43
CA GLU A 104 -2.31 34.77 18.07
C GLU A 104 -3.57 33.94 17.79
N GLY A 105 -4.69 34.32 18.40
CA GLY A 105 -5.99 33.64 18.28
C GLY A 105 -6.33 32.62 19.36
N LEU A 106 -5.47 32.43 20.39
CA LEU A 106 -5.79 31.62 21.57
C LEU A 106 -6.27 32.43 22.79
N HIS A 107 -6.22 33.78 22.72
CA HIS A 107 -6.62 34.69 23.80
C HIS A 107 -5.95 34.41 25.16
N LEU A 108 -4.69 33.96 25.14
CA LEU A 108 -3.85 33.79 26.32
C LEU A 108 -2.77 34.88 26.32
N GLY A 109 -2.37 35.34 27.50
CA GLY A 109 -1.28 36.33 27.61
C GLY A 109 0.07 35.77 27.15
N ASP A 110 0.94 36.63 26.63
CA ASP A 110 2.23 36.26 26.02
C ASP A 110 3.15 35.47 26.96
N ASP A 111 3.00 35.69 28.27
CA ASP A 111 3.78 35.01 29.32
C ASP A 111 3.30 33.59 29.65
N ALA A 112 2.10 33.19 29.17
CA ALA A 112 1.53 31.88 29.47
C ALA A 112 2.32 30.74 28.79
N LEU A 113 2.18 29.52 29.31
CA LEU A 113 2.67 28.28 28.70
C LEU A 113 1.53 27.27 28.68
N ILE A 114 1.41 26.53 27.58
CA ILE A 114 0.43 25.45 27.42
C ILE A 114 1.18 24.12 27.58
N ILE A 115 0.70 23.23 28.45
CA ILE A 115 1.26 21.87 28.55
C ILE A 115 0.72 21.04 27.38
N ILE A 116 1.60 20.31 26.70
CA ILE A 116 1.26 19.50 25.53
C ILE A 116 1.36 18.02 25.88
N ASP A 117 0.28 17.28 25.64
CA ASP A 117 0.31 15.81 25.53
C ASP A 117 0.27 15.43 24.05
N VAL A 118 1.25 14.62 23.60
CA VAL A 118 1.38 14.18 22.21
C VAL A 118 1.00 12.70 22.11
N LEU A 119 0.06 12.40 21.21
CA LEU A 119 -0.45 11.06 20.90
C LEU A 119 0.00 10.66 19.50
N ILE A 120 0.46 9.42 19.29
CA ILE A 120 1.13 8.99 18.03
C ILE A 120 0.58 7.63 17.57
N GLU A 121 0.21 7.53 16.29
CA GLU A 121 -0.80 6.60 15.73
C GLU A 121 -0.33 5.18 15.29
N VAL A 122 -1.06 4.13 15.70
CA VAL A 122 -1.17 2.71 15.24
C VAL A 122 -2.49 2.10 15.78
N ASP A 123 -3.38 1.54 14.96
CA ASP A 123 -4.74 1.14 15.41
C ASP A 123 -5.20 -0.30 15.04
N ASP A 124 -4.79 -0.86 13.89
CA ASP A 124 -5.35 -2.13 13.38
C ASP A 124 -4.38 -3.32 13.51
N PHE A 125 -4.83 -4.41 14.13
CA PHE A 125 -4.08 -5.67 14.25
C PHE A 125 -4.74 -6.81 13.48
N ILE A 126 -3.88 -7.62 12.87
CA ILE A 126 -4.22 -8.99 12.47
C ILE A 126 -3.47 -9.92 13.43
N VAL A 127 -4.16 -10.87 14.04
CA VAL A 127 -3.60 -11.80 15.02
C VAL A 127 -3.88 -13.21 14.54
N THR A 128 -2.82 -14.01 14.43
CA THR A 128 -2.95 -15.42 14.08
C THR A 128 -2.19 -16.29 15.07
N ALA A 129 -2.82 -17.37 15.53
CA ALA A 129 -2.15 -18.36 16.35
C ALA A 129 -2.77 -19.75 16.15
N LEU A 130 -2.08 -20.76 16.70
CA LEU A 130 -2.62 -22.11 16.78
C LEU A 130 -3.98 -22.11 17.49
N PRO A 131 -4.95 -22.94 17.04
CA PRO A 131 -6.31 -22.95 17.58
C PRO A 131 -6.37 -23.03 19.11
N GLU A 132 -5.51 -23.83 19.73
CA GLU A 132 -5.42 -24.04 21.17
C GLU A 132 -4.87 -22.84 21.96
N LEU A 133 -4.21 -21.89 21.30
CA LEU A 133 -3.66 -20.68 21.91
C LEU A 133 -4.53 -19.45 21.70
N GLN A 134 -5.49 -19.49 20.78
CA GLN A 134 -6.26 -18.33 20.36
C GLN A 134 -7.05 -17.69 21.52
N SER A 135 -7.69 -18.52 22.36
CA SER A 135 -8.44 -18.05 23.53
C SER A 135 -7.54 -17.39 24.57
N LYS A 136 -6.40 -18.02 24.88
CA LYS A 136 -5.41 -17.49 25.83
C LYS A 136 -4.80 -16.17 25.35
N LEU A 137 -4.50 -16.07 24.06
CA LEU A 137 -4.02 -14.83 23.45
C LEU A 137 -5.07 -13.73 23.53
N LYS A 138 -6.32 -14.02 23.17
CA LYS A 138 -7.43 -13.07 23.29
C LYS A 138 -7.58 -12.56 24.73
N GLU A 139 -7.56 -13.44 25.72
CA GLU A 139 -7.61 -13.06 27.14
C GLU A 139 -6.42 -12.18 27.55
N ALA A 140 -5.19 -12.55 27.18
CA ALA A 140 -4.00 -11.77 27.48
C ALA A 140 -4.03 -10.38 26.83
N PHE A 141 -4.45 -10.30 25.56
CA PHE A 141 -4.63 -9.05 24.85
C PHE A 141 -5.73 -8.21 25.50
N GLN A 142 -6.88 -8.78 25.87
CA GLN A 142 -7.98 -8.06 26.49
C GLN A 142 -7.67 -7.62 27.93
N ALA A 143 -6.80 -8.33 28.64
CA ALA A 143 -6.30 -7.91 29.95
C ALA A 143 -5.41 -6.67 29.85
N ARG A 144 -4.64 -6.54 28.75
CA ARG A 144 -3.74 -5.41 28.51
C ARG A 144 -4.39 -4.26 27.74
N PHE A 145 -5.33 -4.57 26.85
CA PHE A 145 -5.91 -3.63 25.90
C PHE A 145 -7.44 -3.73 25.79
N THR A 146 -8.09 -2.58 25.60
CA THR A 146 -9.52 -2.50 25.27
C THR A 146 -9.71 -2.49 23.76
N PHE A 147 -10.46 -3.46 23.25
CA PHE A 147 -10.76 -3.59 21.82
C PHE A 147 -12.14 -3.04 21.47
N GLY A 148 -12.23 -2.41 20.30
CA GLY A 148 -13.43 -1.91 19.65
C GLY A 148 -14.20 -3.04 19.02
N LYS A 149 -13.47 -3.82 18.22
CA LYS A 149 -13.95 -5.01 17.56
C LYS A 149 -12.91 -6.12 17.68
N TRP A 150 -13.42 -7.33 17.77
CA TRP A 150 -12.65 -8.56 17.67
C TRP A 150 -13.42 -9.49 16.75
N GLU A 151 -13.09 -9.44 15.48
CA GLU A 151 -13.78 -10.17 14.41
C GLU A 151 -12.96 -11.41 14.07
N GLU A 152 -13.62 -12.56 13.99
CA GLU A 152 -12.95 -13.84 13.72
C GLU A 152 -13.18 -14.21 12.26
N ASN A 153 -12.10 -14.57 11.57
CA ASN A 153 -12.08 -15.03 10.16
C ASN A 153 -12.58 -14.04 9.09
N GLU A 154 -13.33 -12.99 9.40
CA GLU A 154 -13.82 -12.03 8.41
C GLU A 154 -13.77 -10.60 8.94
N ALA A 155 -13.03 -9.71 8.28
CA ALA A 155 -13.01 -8.28 8.61
C ALA A 155 -12.48 -7.40 7.48
N GLU A 156 -12.74 -6.09 7.57
CA GLU A 156 -12.07 -5.07 6.77
C GLU A 156 -10.74 -4.69 7.44
N TYR A 157 -9.60 -4.95 6.78
CA TYR A 157 -8.26 -4.62 7.28
C TYR A 157 -7.48 -3.81 6.25
N ALA A 158 -7.00 -2.63 6.67
CA ALA A 158 -6.24 -1.70 5.82
C ALA A 158 -6.90 -1.42 4.45
N GLY A 159 -8.24 -1.37 4.42
CA GLY A 159 -9.04 -1.11 3.21
C GLY A 159 -9.25 -2.32 2.28
N ARG A 160 -9.03 -3.55 2.78
CA ARG A 160 -9.31 -4.82 2.08
C ARG A 160 -10.29 -5.63 2.93
N MET A 161 -11.28 -6.27 2.31
CA MET A 161 -12.08 -7.29 2.96
C MET A 161 -11.30 -8.61 2.92
N ILE A 162 -11.05 -9.21 4.07
CA ILE A 162 -10.35 -10.49 4.18
C ILE A 162 -11.33 -11.50 4.77
N LYS A 163 -11.56 -12.61 4.06
CA LYS A 163 -12.42 -13.72 4.51
C LYS A 163 -11.63 -15.02 4.51
N VAL A 164 -11.50 -15.63 5.68
CA VAL A 164 -10.75 -16.86 5.91
C VAL A 164 -11.71 -18.05 5.85
N HIS A 165 -11.39 -19.01 4.99
CA HIS A 165 -12.15 -20.24 4.80
C HIS A 165 -11.27 -21.46 5.12
N PRO A 166 -11.86 -22.66 5.29
CA PRO A 166 -11.10 -23.89 5.37
C PRO A 166 -10.28 -24.11 4.08
N GLY A 167 -8.97 -23.88 4.16
CA GLY A 167 -8.03 -24.16 3.08
C GLY A 167 -7.79 -23.03 2.08
N PHE A 168 -8.43 -21.86 2.24
CA PHE A 168 -8.13 -20.68 1.42
C PHE A 168 -8.57 -19.37 2.10
N ILE A 169 -8.05 -18.24 1.63
CA ILE A 169 -8.45 -16.89 2.04
C ILE A 169 -8.88 -16.11 0.80
N HIS A 170 -10.00 -15.41 0.91
CA HIS A 170 -10.45 -14.43 -0.07
C HIS A 170 -10.08 -13.02 0.36
N ILE A 171 -9.57 -12.24 -0.59
CA ILE A 171 -9.19 -10.83 -0.38
C ILE A 171 -9.81 -10.00 -1.51
N ASP A 172 -10.61 -8.99 -1.16
CA ASP A 172 -11.24 -8.12 -2.14
C ASP A 172 -11.37 -6.66 -1.65
N GLN A 173 -11.85 -5.79 -2.54
CA GLN A 173 -12.14 -4.38 -2.26
C GLN A 173 -13.52 -3.99 -2.82
N GLU A 174 -14.50 -4.89 -2.74
CA GLU A 174 -15.84 -4.71 -3.33
C GLU A 174 -16.50 -3.41 -2.86
N LYS A 175 -16.49 -3.16 -1.55
CA LYS A 175 -17.06 -1.94 -0.94
C LYS A 175 -16.40 -0.67 -1.49
N TYR A 176 -15.08 -0.64 -1.61
CA TYR A 176 -14.39 0.52 -2.18
C TYR A 176 -14.69 0.71 -3.68
N LEU A 177 -14.71 -0.38 -4.45
CA LEU A 177 -15.05 -0.35 -5.87
C LEU A 177 -16.48 0.16 -6.11
N THR A 178 -17.42 -0.23 -5.26
CA THR A 178 -18.83 0.15 -5.38
C THR A 178 -19.13 1.56 -4.87
N GLU A 179 -18.42 2.04 -3.85
CA GLU A 179 -18.67 3.36 -3.26
C GLU A 179 -17.79 4.47 -3.83
N GLN A 180 -16.48 4.20 -4.02
CA GLN A 180 -15.48 5.24 -4.26
C GLN A 180 -15.02 5.33 -5.72
N VAL A 181 -15.09 4.23 -6.47
CA VAL A 181 -14.64 4.18 -7.88
C VAL A 181 -15.82 4.46 -8.82
N ARG A 182 -15.74 5.59 -9.54
CA ARG A 182 -16.79 6.05 -10.45
C ARG A 182 -16.18 6.45 -11.79
N PRO A 183 -16.86 6.18 -12.93
CA PRO A 183 -16.44 6.69 -14.22
C PRO A 183 -16.35 8.22 -14.21
N VAL A 184 -15.34 8.75 -14.89
CA VAL A 184 -15.19 10.18 -15.14
C VAL A 184 -16.33 10.65 -16.05
N ALA A 185 -17.09 11.64 -15.59
CA ALA A 185 -18.18 12.22 -16.37
C ALA A 185 -17.60 13.05 -17.53
N LEU A 186 -18.07 12.78 -18.75
CA LEU A 186 -17.74 13.54 -19.95
C LEU A 186 -19.04 14.01 -20.61
N ALA A 187 -19.05 15.26 -21.09
CA ALA A 187 -20.15 15.78 -21.91
C ALA A 187 -20.33 14.95 -23.19
N LYS A 188 -21.57 14.84 -23.68
CA LYS A 188 -21.92 13.95 -24.81
C LYS A 188 -21.06 14.23 -26.06
N HIS A 189 -20.83 15.51 -26.37
CA HIS A 189 -20.02 15.92 -27.52
C HIS A 189 -18.52 15.60 -27.35
N ARG A 190 -18.00 15.58 -26.10
CA ARG A 190 -16.58 15.29 -25.84
C ARG A 190 -16.23 13.86 -26.23
N ARG A 191 -17.14 12.89 -26.06
CA ARG A 191 -16.88 11.45 -26.31
C ARG A 191 -16.47 11.13 -27.75
N SER A 192 -16.87 11.94 -28.73
CA SER A 192 -16.45 11.79 -30.13
C SER A 192 -15.07 12.41 -30.41
N CYS A 193 -14.64 13.38 -29.59
CA CYS A 193 -13.40 14.12 -29.79
C CYS A 193 -12.21 13.40 -29.12
N LYS A 194 -11.91 12.18 -29.56
CA LYS A 194 -10.97 11.26 -28.90
C LYS A 194 -9.55 11.81 -28.69
N GLN A 195 -9.05 12.60 -29.65
CA GLN A 195 -7.69 13.13 -29.62
C GLN A 195 -7.58 14.50 -28.94
N ASP A 196 -8.70 15.08 -28.50
CA ASP A 196 -8.68 16.37 -27.83
C ASP A 196 -7.97 16.24 -26.47
N PRO A 197 -7.14 17.23 -26.10
CA PRO A 197 -6.58 17.30 -24.77
C PRO A 197 -7.68 17.48 -23.72
N LEU A 198 -7.41 17.01 -22.49
CA LEU A 198 -8.29 17.23 -21.36
C LEU A 198 -8.30 18.70 -20.95
N ASN A 199 -9.48 19.23 -20.64
CA ASN A 199 -9.57 20.50 -19.94
C ASN A 199 -9.20 20.33 -18.44
N SER A 200 -9.05 21.43 -17.70
CA SER A 200 -8.60 21.39 -16.31
C SER A 200 -9.49 20.55 -15.38
N GLU A 201 -10.82 20.57 -15.60
CA GLU A 201 -11.76 19.79 -14.78
C GLU A 201 -11.70 18.30 -15.12
N GLU A 202 -11.68 17.96 -16.41
CA GLU A 202 -11.51 16.60 -16.91
C GLU A 202 -10.17 16.01 -16.45
N PHE A 203 -9.09 16.78 -16.48
CA PHE A 203 -7.78 16.37 -16.01
C PHE A 203 -7.78 16.02 -14.52
N GLU A 204 -8.32 16.89 -13.67
CA GLU A 204 -8.39 16.61 -12.22
C GLU A 204 -9.26 15.39 -11.91
N ALA A 205 -10.39 15.23 -12.61
CA ALA A 205 -11.26 14.07 -12.47
C ALA A 205 -10.56 12.78 -12.95
N PHE A 206 -9.87 12.83 -14.10
CA PHE A 206 -9.10 11.72 -14.66
C PHE A 206 -7.97 11.29 -13.73
N ARG A 207 -7.17 12.24 -13.26
CA ARG A 207 -6.07 12.02 -12.31
C ARG A 207 -6.57 11.37 -11.02
N SER A 208 -7.65 11.90 -10.45
CA SER A 208 -8.29 11.35 -9.25
C SER A 208 -8.76 9.91 -9.47
N ALA A 209 -9.42 9.63 -10.60
CA ALA A 209 -9.90 8.30 -10.93
C ALA A 209 -8.76 7.29 -11.16
N ILE A 210 -7.67 7.68 -11.82
CA ILE A 210 -6.48 6.83 -11.98
C ILE A 210 -5.91 6.43 -10.62
N TYR A 211 -5.75 7.37 -9.67
CA TYR A 211 -5.19 7.02 -8.36
C TYR A 211 -6.03 6.00 -7.60
N LYS A 212 -7.36 6.11 -7.69
CA LYS A 212 -8.27 5.12 -7.08
C LYS A 212 -8.13 3.75 -7.74
N VAL A 213 -8.09 3.70 -9.07
CA VAL A 213 -7.90 2.45 -9.81
C VAL A 213 -6.51 1.85 -9.54
N ASN A 214 -5.46 2.68 -9.46
CA ASN A 214 -4.10 2.22 -9.19
C ASN A 214 -3.97 1.61 -7.79
N TRP A 215 -4.67 2.15 -6.80
CA TRP A 215 -4.73 1.52 -5.47
C TRP A 215 -5.38 0.14 -5.54
N VAL A 216 -6.54 0.00 -6.18
CA VAL A 216 -7.20 -1.31 -6.33
C VAL A 216 -6.33 -2.29 -7.15
N ALA A 217 -5.68 -1.79 -8.20
CA ALA A 217 -4.81 -2.57 -9.05
C ALA A 217 -3.60 -3.14 -8.29
N LYS A 218 -3.06 -2.36 -7.34
CA LYS A 218 -1.94 -2.76 -6.50
C LYS A 218 -2.33 -3.78 -5.43
N GLU A 219 -3.54 -3.70 -4.90
CA GLU A 219 -3.91 -4.45 -3.71
C GLU A 219 -4.74 -5.71 -3.97
N THR A 220 -5.67 -5.68 -4.94
CA THR A 220 -6.60 -6.81 -5.16
C THR A 220 -6.93 -7.13 -6.61
N ARG A 221 -6.59 -6.27 -7.58
CA ARG A 221 -6.97 -6.46 -8.99
C ARG A 221 -5.76 -6.37 -9.94
N PRO A 222 -4.84 -7.35 -9.91
CA PRO A 222 -3.63 -7.36 -10.73
C PRO A 222 -3.90 -7.20 -12.23
N GLU A 223 -5.07 -7.64 -12.71
CA GLU A 223 -5.41 -7.59 -14.14
C GLU A 223 -5.52 -6.16 -14.71
N VAL A 224 -5.69 -5.14 -13.86
CA VAL A 224 -5.74 -3.73 -14.29
C VAL A 224 -4.44 -2.96 -13.99
N ALA A 225 -3.42 -3.59 -13.39
CA ALA A 225 -2.17 -2.94 -13.01
C ALA A 225 -1.42 -2.33 -14.21
N GLY A 226 -1.37 -3.04 -15.32
CA GLY A 226 -0.76 -2.54 -16.56
C GLY A 226 -1.47 -1.29 -17.09
N MET A 227 -2.80 -1.35 -17.21
CA MET A 227 -3.61 -0.23 -17.68
C MET A 227 -3.49 1.00 -16.77
N ALA A 228 -3.59 0.81 -15.45
CA ALA A 228 -3.45 1.90 -14.48
C ALA A 228 -2.07 2.57 -14.59
N SER A 229 -1.00 1.77 -14.69
CA SER A 229 0.37 2.26 -14.83
C SER A 229 0.59 3.04 -16.13
N ILE A 230 0.10 2.49 -17.26
CA ILE A 230 0.19 3.14 -18.57
C ILE A 230 -0.56 4.48 -18.57
N LEU A 231 -1.81 4.52 -18.10
CA LEU A 231 -2.58 5.77 -18.07
C LEU A 231 -1.99 6.80 -17.11
N ALA A 232 -1.42 6.37 -15.97
CA ALA A 232 -0.70 7.26 -15.06
C ALA A 232 0.52 7.91 -15.75
N SER A 233 1.22 7.18 -16.62
CA SER A 233 2.36 7.73 -17.36
C SER A 233 1.97 8.81 -18.38
N LYS A 234 0.73 8.75 -18.89
CA LYS A 234 0.19 9.68 -19.88
C LYS A 234 -0.44 10.95 -19.30
N LEU A 235 -0.50 11.12 -17.97
CA LEU A 235 -1.21 12.23 -17.32
C LEU A 235 -0.89 13.61 -17.95
N LYS A 236 0.38 13.90 -18.24
CA LYS A 236 0.81 15.20 -18.79
C LYS A 236 0.25 15.52 -20.18
N SER A 237 -0.07 14.49 -20.97
CA SER A 237 -0.51 14.59 -22.36
C SER A 237 -1.79 13.79 -22.60
N ALA A 238 -2.60 13.62 -21.55
CA ALA A 238 -3.79 12.79 -21.60
C ALA A 238 -4.83 13.40 -22.56
N VAL A 239 -5.50 12.52 -23.30
CA VAL A 239 -6.58 12.88 -24.23
C VAL A 239 -7.88 12.21 -23.83
N ILE A 240 -8.99 12.59 -24.47
CA ILE A 240 -10.31 12.01 -24.19
C ILE A 240 -10.31 10.48 -24.37
N GLU A 241 -9.57 9.94 -25.32
CA GLU A 241 -9.44 8.49 -25.50
C GLU A 241 -8.94 7.77 -24.24
N ASP A 242 -7.96 8.34 -23.54
CA ASP A 242 -7.43 7.76 -22.30
C ASP A 242 -8.50 7.72 -21.19
N VAL A 243 -9.36 8.75 -21.11
CA VAL A 243 -10.51 8.77 -20.19
C VAL A 243 -11.52 7.68 -20.54
N LEU A 244 -11.78 7.45 -21.83
CA LEU A 244 -12.67 6.38 -22.28
C LEU A 244 -12.10 4.99 -21.93
N VAL A 245 -10.80 4.77 -22.10
CA VAL A 245 -10.13 3.54 -21.68
C VAL A 245 -10.25 3.33 -20.17
N LEU A 246 -10.00 4.38 -19.37
CA LEU A 246 -10.17 4.32 -17.92
C LEU A 246 -11.62 3.98 -17.54
N ASN A 247 -12.60 4.65 -18.13
CA ASN A 247 -14.01 4.43 -17.85
C ASN A 247 -14.47 3.01 -18.21
N LYS A 248 -13.98 2.45 -19.32
CA LYS A 248 -14.24 1.04 -19.68
C LYS A 248 -13.73 0.09 -18.59
N ASN A 249 -12.52 0.32 -18.09
CA ASN A 249 -11.93 -0.50 -17.03
C ASN A 249 -12.62 -0.30 -15.68
N ILE A 250 -13.03 0.92 -15.33
CA ILE A 250 -13.82 1.18 -14.12
C ILE A 250 -15.15 0.42 -14.19
N ASN A 251 -15.83 0.42 -15.33
CA ASN A 251 -17.07 -0.33 -15.48
C ASN A 251 -16.83 -1.84 -15.36
N PHE A 252 -15.75 -2.37 -15.95
CA PHE A 252 -15.35 -3.76 -15.77
C PHE A 252 -15.09 -4.10 -14.29
N LEU A 253 -14.30 -3.29 -13.58
CA LEU A 253 -14.00 -3.48 -12.17
C LEU A 253 -15.27 -3.46 -11.31
N ARG A 254 -16.19 -2.53 -11.57
CA ARG A 254 -17.47 -2.43 -10.85
C ARG A 254 -18.39 -3.62 -11.13
N ASN A 255 -18.46 -4.10 -12.37
CA ASN A 255 -19.26 -5.27 -12.73
C ASN A 255 -18.69 -6.57 -12.15
N THR A 256 -17.41 -6.55 -11.77
CA THR A 256 -16.70 -7.68 -11.16
C THR A 256 -16.21 -7.34 -9.75
N ALA A 257 -16.92 -6.45 -9.05
CA ALA A 257 -16.45 -5.90 -7.78
C ALA A 257 -16.30 -6.97 -6.69
N ALA A 258 -17.18 -7.97 -6.71
CA ALA A 258 -17.17 -9.12 -5.80
C ALA A 258 -16.10 -10.18 -6.12
N ARG A 259 -15.27 -10.00 -7.16
CA ARG A 259 -14.24 -10.98 -7.53
C ARG A 259 -13.05 -10.88 -6.55
N PRO A 260 -12.74 -11.93 -5.77
CA PRO A 260 -11.62 -11.89 -4.83
C PRO A 260 -10.31 -12.37 -5.48
N LEU A 261 -9.20 -12.04 -4.84
CA LEU A 261 -7.99 -12.85 -4.90
C LEU A 261 -8.11 -14.03 -3.94
N THR A 262 -7.57 -15.18 -4.33
CA THR A 262 -7.58 -16.39 -3.50
C THR A 262 -6.16 -16.77 -3.12
N ILE A 263 -5.91 -16.84 -1.81
CA ILE A 263 -4.69 -17.42 -1.23
C ILE A 263 -5.02 -18.85 -0.81
N TRP A 264 -4.33 -19.84 -1.36
CA TRP A 264 -4.56 -21.26 -1.08
C TRP A 264 -3.68 -21.75 0.06
N LYS A 265 -4.23 -22.64 0.89
CA LYS A 265 -3.45 -23.41 1.85
C LYS A 265 -2.62 -24.44 1.09
N MET A 266 -1.34 -24.50 1.42
CA MET A 266 -0.37 -25.45 0.86
C MET A 266 0.61 -25.93 1.93
N ASP A 267 1.33 -27.01 1.66
CA ASP A 267 2.44 -27.43 2.53
C ASP A 267 3.61 -26.47 2.32
N ALA A 268 4.06 -25.80 3.38
CA ALA A 268 5.18 -24.87 3.33
C ALA A 268 6.50 -25.54 2.90
N ARG A 269 6.63 -26.87 3.05
CA ARG A 269 7.82 -27.64 2.64
C ARG A 269 7.87 -27.94 1.14
N GLU A 270 6.70 -28.08 0.51
CA GLU A 270 6.55 -28.40 -0.92
C GLU A 270 6.30 -27.15 -1.78
N MET A 271 5.95 -26.04 -1.12
CA MET A 271 5.67 -24.77 -1.77
C MET A 271 6.86 -24.25 -2.59
N ALA A 272 6.58 -23.84 -3.82
CA ALA A 272 7.55 -23.22 -4.72
C ALA A 272 7.15 -21.79 -5.06
N PHE A 273 8.12 -20.88 -5.17
CA PHE A 273 7.87 -19.55 -5.74
C PHE A 273 7.97 -19.59 -7.26
N VAL A 274 6.93 -19.10 -7.94
CA VAL A 274 6.88 -19.00 -9.40
C VAL A 274 6.76 -17.54 -9.80
N VAL A 275 7.69 -17.07 -10.62
CA VAL A 275 7.68 -15.71 -11.17
C VAL A 275 7.28 -15.79 -12.63
N VAL A 276 6.25 -15.02 -12.99
CA VAL A 276 5.88 -14.78 -14.39
C VAL A 276 6.16 -13.32 -14.70
N SER A 277 6.92 -13.05 -15.77
CA SER A 277 7.25 -11.70 -16.20
C SER A 277 7.03 -11.53 -17.69
N ASP A 278 6.73 -10.30 -18.09
CA ASP A 278 6.56 -9.90 -19.48
C ASP A 278 6.99 -8.44 -19.65
N ALA A 279 7.39 -8.05 -20.85
CA ALA A 279 7.69 -6.66 -21.18
C ALA A 279 7.26 -6.33 -22.60
N GLY A 280 6.63 -5.16 -22.78
CA GLY A 280 6.14 -4.73 -24.08
C GLY A 280 6.18 -3.22 -24.27
N GLY A 281 6.12 -2.78 -25.52
CA GLY A 281 5.91 -1.37 -25.84
C GLY A 281 4.54 -0.88 -25.35
N ILE A 282 4.40 0.42 -25.12
CA ILE A 282 3.14 1.04 -24.65
C ILE A 282 2.15 1.25 -25.83
N GLY A 283 2.53 0.84 -27.04
CA GLY A 283 1.67 0.88 -28.23
C GLY A 283 1.63 2.25 -28.89
N ALA A 284 2.69 3.07 -28.80
CA ALA A 284 2.80 4.21 -29.69
C ALA A 284 2.91 3.69 -31.13
N LYS A 285 1.96 4.07 -31.99
CA LYS A 285 1.96 3.71 -33.42
C LYS A 285 3.14 4.29 -34.22
N HIS A 286 3.96 5.10 -33.58
CA HIS A 286 5.16 5.67 -34.14
C HIS A 286 6.30 5.41 -33.17
N ASP A 287 7.41 4.89 -33.69
CA ASP A 287 8.71 4.91 -33.04
C ASP A 287 9.04 6.38 -32.77
N THR A 288 8.62 6.87 -31.60
CA THR A 288 9.05 8.18 -31.15
C THR A 288 10.53 8.02 -30.85
N THR A 289 11.38 8.80 -31.51
CA THR A 289 12.79 8.90 -31.17
C THR A 289 13.01 10.16 -30.34
N ASP A 290 13.99 10.12 -29.43
CA ASP A 290 14.42 11.32 -28.71
C ASP A 290 15.34 12.18 -29.59
N GLU A 291 15.82 13.32 -29.07
CA GLU A 291 16.68 14.27 -29.81
C GLU A 291 18.00 13.64 -30.34
N LEU A 292 18.31 12.40 -29.94
CA LEU A 292 19.48 11.63 -30.35
C LEU A 292 19.12 10.45 -31.26
N ASP A 293 17.92 10.42 -31.84
CA ASP A 293 17.39 9.33 -32.66
C ASP A 293 17.30 7.96 -31.93
N LEU A 294 17.29 7.95 -30.59
CA LEU A 294 17.10 6.73 -29.81
C LEU A 294 15.60 6.50 -29.52
N PRO A 295 15.13 5.25 -29.36
CA PRO A 295 13.75 5.00 -28.96
C PRO A 295 13.35 5.82 -27.71
N ALA A 296 12.43 6.76 -27.88
CA ALA A 296 11.80 7.54 -26.82
C ALA A 296 10.69 6.73 -26.14
N ASP A 297 10.11 5.77 -26.84
CA ASP A 297 9.03 4.95 -26.32
C ASP A 297 9.54 4.02 -25.22
N SER A 298 8.90 4.11 -24.07
CA SER A 298 9.33 3.34 -22.92
C SER A 298 8.68 1.98 -22.86
N THR A 299 9.50 0.95 -22.67
CA THR A 299 9.02 -0.40 -22.38
C THR A 299 8.29 -0.43 -21.04
N GLN A 300 7.09 -1.00 -21.06
CA GLN A 300 6.36 -1.40 -19.87
C GLN A 300 6.82 -2.79 -19.45
N GLY A 301 7.35 -2.94 -18.25
CA GLY A 301 7.66 -4.24 -17.66
C GLY A 301 6.59 -4.63 -16.66
N ALA A 302 6.22 -5.91 -16.64
CA ALA A 302 5.31 -6.48 -15.68
C ALA A 302 5.86 -7.79 -15.12
N TRP A 303 5.55 -8.06 -13.86
CA TRP A 303 5.85 -9.34 -13.23
C TRP A 303 4.84 -9.64 -12.14
N MET A 304 4.72 -10.93 -11.82
CA MET A 304 3.86 -11.45 -10.77
C MET A 304 4.54 -12.66 -10.12
N VAL A 305 4.59 -12.64 -8.79
CA VAL A 305 5.12 -13.73 -7.97
C VAL A 305 3.97 -14.49 -7.35
N PHE A 306 4.02 -15.81 -7.50
CA PHE A 306 3.09 -16.75 -6.92
C PHE A 306 3.79 -17.66 -5.92
N ALA A 307 3.10 -18.02 -4.84
CA ALA A 307 3.39 -19.25 -4.11
C ALA A 307 2.55 -20.37 -4.72
N ALA A 308 3.19 -21.38 -5.30
CA ALA A 308 2.56 -22.55 -5.88
C ALA A 308 2.68 -23.75 -4.93
N GLU A 309 1.66 -24.61 -4.88
CA GLU A 309 1.68 -25.80 -4.01
C GLU A 309 2.78 -26.81 -4.38
N ALA A 310 3.27 -26.74 -5.61
CA ALA A 310 4.43 -27.46 -6.13
C ALA A 310 4.94 -26.74 -7.39
N LEU A 311 6.18 -27.03 -7.80
CA LEU A 311 6.69 -26.58 -9.10
C LEU A 311 5.89 -27.28 -10.23
N PRO A 312 5.23 -26.55 -11.14
CA PRO A 312 4.45 -27.16 -12.20
C PRO A 312 5.33 -27.94 -13.18
N LEU A 313 4.93 -29.17 -13.50
CA LEU A 313 5.59 -30.02 -14.49
C LEU A 313 4.71 -30.15 -15.74
N GLY A 314 5.21 -29.65 -16.88
CA GLY A 314 4.49 -29.69 -18.15
C GLY A 314 3.13 -28.98 -18.08
N ASN A 315 2.05 -29.71 -18.38
CA ASN A 315 0.67 -29.19 -18.40
C ASN A 315 -0.07 -29.39 -17.07
N MET A 316 0.62 -29.80 -16.00
CA MET A 316 0.01 -29.96 -14.70
C MET A 316 -0.55 -28.64 -14.19
N LYS A 317 -1.80 -28.68 -13.73
CA LYS A 317 -2.42 -27.55 -13.04
C LYS A 317 -2.06 -27.64 -11.57
N VAL A 318 -1.44 -26.57 -11.06
CA VAL A 318 -1.12 -26.40 -9.63
C VAL A 318 -1.90 -25.22 -9.09
N ARG A 319 -2.34 -25.30 -7.83
CA ARG A 319 -2.87 -24.14 -7.13
C ARG A 319 -1.74 -23.17 -6.83
N ALA A 320 -2.03 -21.89 -7.01
CA ALA A 320 -1.07 -20.82 -6.85
C ALA A 320 -1.74 -19.60 -6.22
N SER A 321 -1.11 -19.05 -5.17
CA SER A 321 -1.51 -17.83 -4.49
C SER A 321 -0.72 -16.66 -5.02
N PRO A 322 -1.37 -15.58 -5.49
CA PRO A 322 -0.69 -14.36 -5.89
C PRO A 322 -0.16 -13.62 -4.65
N LEU A 323 1.15 -13.36 -4.59
CA LEU A 323 1.77 -12.72 -3.42
C LEU A 323 2.23 -11.29 -3.68
N ALA A 324 2.79 -11.04 -4.86
CA ALA A 324 3.26 -9.72 -5.25
C ALA A 324 3.16 -9.57 -6.77
N TRP A 325 2.90 -8.36 -7.24
CA TRP A 325 2.91 -8.05 -8.67
C TRP A 325 3.19 -6.58 -8.90
N ARG A 326 3.66 -6.29 -10.10
CA ARG A 326 3.90 -4.92 -10.52
C ARG A 326 3.79 -4.79 -12.03
N SER A 327 3.32 -3.62 -12.46
CA SER A 327 3.51 -3.17 -13.84
C SER A 327 4.02 -1.74 -13.82
N SER A 328 5.19 -1.49 -14.41
CA SER A 328 5.77 -0.16 -14.46
C SER A 328 6.66 0.04 -15.68
N LYS A 329 6.75 1.30 -16.10
CA LYS A 329 7.77 1.78 -17.04
C LYS A 329 9.17 1.36 -16.55
N LEU A 330 9.88 0.62 -17.38
CA LEU A 330 11.26 0.21 -17.09
C LEU A 330 12.17 1.44 -17.09
N ARG A 331 13.03 1.54 -16.06
CA ARG A 331 13.91 2.70 -15.87
C ARG A 331 15.04 2.75 -16.89
N ARG A 332 15.58 1.59 -17.27
CA ARG A 332 16.65 1.52 -18.27
C ARG A 332 16.05 1.24 -19.63
N LYS A 333 16.24 2.18 -20.56
CA LYS A 333 15.95 1.96 -21.97
C LYS A 333 16.87 0.86 -22.49
N VAL A 334 16.31 -0.05 -23.27
CA VAL A 334 17.02 -1.16 -23.90
C VAL A 334 16.57 -1.26 -25.34
N PHE A 335 17.51 -1.58 -26.22
CA PHE A 335 17.27 -1.62 -27.67
C PHE A 335 16.55 -2.90 -28.11
N SER A 336 16.66 -3.98 -27.35
CA SER A 336 16.02 -5.27 -27.65
C SER A 336 14.81 -5.52 -26.76
N THR A 337 13.78 -6.15 -27.33
CA THR A 337 12.62 -6.68 -26.59
C THR A 337 13.06 -7.63 -25.49
N PHE A 338 14.01 -8.52 -25.81
CA PHE A 338 14.64 -9.44 -24.86
C PHE A 338 15.30 -8.73 -23.67
N GLY A 339 15.94 -7.57 -23.91
CA GLY A 339 16.50 -6.77 -22.83
C GLY A 339 15.44 -6.19 -21.89
N GLY A 340 14.25 -5.89 -22.43
CA GLY A 340 13.10 -5.43 -21.65
C GLY A 340 12.52 -6.56 -20.80
N GLU A 341 12.32 -7.73 -21.42
CA GLU A 341 11.85 -8.95 -20.74
C GLU A 341 12.81 -9.36 -19.62
N THR A 342 14.12 -9.35 -19.90
CA THR A 342 15.17 -9.65 -18.91
C THR A 342 15.12 -8.70 -17.71
N GLN A 343 14.88 -7.41 -17.94
CA GLN A 343 14.75 -6.44 -16.85
C GLN A 343 13.50 -6.68 -16.00
N ALA A 344 12.34 -6.96 -16.63
CA ALA A 344 11.12 -7.27 -15.91
C ALA A 344 11.28 -8.57 -15.10
N MET A 345 11.91 -9.59 -15.68
CA MET A 345 12.24 -10.85 -15.03
C MET A 345 13.15 -10.65 -13.83
N LEU A 346 14.23 -9.86 -13.96
CA LEU A 346 15.17 -9.59 -12.86
C LEU A 346 14.48 -8.91 -11.67
N GLN A 347 13.54 -7.99 -11.93
CA GLN A 347 12.75 -7.37 -10.88
C GLN A 347 11.86 -8.39 -10.17
N GLY A 348 11.21 -9.28 -10.93
CA GLY A 348 10.38 -10.35 -10.36
C GLY A 348 11.17 -11.39 -9.55
N ILE A 349 12.37 -11.77 -10.01
CA ILE A 349 13.30 -12.65 -9.25
C ILE A 349 13.72 -11.98 -7.94
N SER A 350 14.07 -10.70 -7.98
CA SER A 350 14.45 -9.95 -6.77
C SER A 350 13.32 -9.90 -5.74
N GLU A 351 12.07 -9.83 -6.20
CA GLU A 351 10.90 -9.90 -5.31
C GLU A 351 10.69 -11.30 -4.74
N ALA A 352 10.89 -12.36 -5.55
CA ALA A 352 10.83 -13.73 -5.07
C ALA A 352 11.93 -14.05 -4.04
N ASP A 353 13.13 -13.51 -4.21
CA ASP A 353 14.21 -13.58 -3.20
C ASP A 353 13.73 -12.98 -1.87
N TRP A 354 13.12 -11.79 -1.93
CA TRP A 354 12.63 -11.10 -0.74
C TRP A 354 11.51 -11.88 -0.04
N LEU A 355 10.55 -12.42 -0.80
CA LEU A 355 9.47 -13.26 -0.29
C LEU A 355 9.99 -14.55 0.35
N GLN A 356 11.01 -15.20 -0.24
CA GLN A 356 11.66 -16.37 0.36
C GLN A 356 12.23 -16.06 1.74
N ILE A 357 12.92 -14.92 1.89
CA ILE A 357 13.49 -14.50 3.17
C ILE A 357 12.38 -14.28 4.20
N MET A 358 11.33 -13.53 3.84
CA MET A 358 10.22 -13.24 4.76
C MET A 358 9.52 -14.52 5.24
N VAL A 359 9.24 -15.44 4.32
CA VAL A 359 8.59 -16.71 4.66
C VAL A 359 9.51 -17.59 5.50
N ARG A 360 10.80 -17.68 5.16
CA ARG A 360 11.76 -18.50 5.90
C ARG A 360 12.00 -17.95 7.30
N ASP A 361 12.12 -16.64 7.46
CA ASP A 361 12.23 -16.00 8.76
C ASP A 361 10.99 -16.28 9.63
N ALA A 362 9.80 -16.25 9.03
CA ALA A 362 8.54 -16.51 9.73
C ALA A 362 8.32 -17.98 10.11
N VAL A 363 8.87 -18.94 9.35
CA VAL A 363 8.59 -20.38 9.53
C VAL A 363 9.75 -21.13 10.19
N GLN A 364 10.99 -20.84 9.79
CA GLN A 364 12.19 -21.56 10.23
C GLN A 364 12.99 -20.78 11.27
N HIS A 365 12.81 -19.45 11.35
CA HIS A 365 13.54 -18.57 12.28
C HIS A 365 15.07 -18.70 12.18
N ASP A 366 15.58 -19.05 11.00
CA ASP A 366 17.00 -19.32 10.74
C ASP A 366 17.65 -18.28 9.81
N VAL A 367 16.96 -17.16 9.56
CA VAL A 367 17.47 -16.07 8.71
C VAL A 367 18.43 -15.20 9.50
N GLU A 368 19.71 -15.29 9.16
CA GLU A 368 20.71 -14.36 9.66
C GLU A 368 20.79 -13.11 8.78
N LEU A 369 20.39 -11.94 9.28
CA LEU A 369 20.38 -10.70 8.49
C LEU A 369 21.73 -10.35 7.83
N ARG A 370 22.86 -10.69 8.46
CA ARG A 370 24.20 -10.46 7.88
C ARG A 370 24.52 -11.41 6.73
N GLN A 371 23.90 -12.58 6.70
CA GLN A 371 24.18 -13.67 5.77
C GLN A 371 22.90 -14.18 5.06
N TRP A 372 21.88 -13.33 4.93
CA TRP A 372 20.55 -13.71 4.44
C TRP A 372 20.56 -14.42 3.07
N ARG A 373 21.60 -14.21 2.26
CA ARG A 373 21.78 -14.90 0.98
C ARG A 373 21.91 -16.41 1.13
N ASN A 374 22.41 -16.90 2.26
CA ASN A 374 22.48 -18.32 2.58
C ASN A 374 21.08 -18.91 2.83
N SER A 375 20.09 -18.05 3.08
CA SER A 375 18.70 -18.44 3.29
C SER A 375 17.92 -18.60 1.98
N LEU A 376 18.47 -18.18 0.84
CA LEU A 376 17.83 -18.31 -0.47
C LEU A 376 17.92 -19.73 -1.02
N SER A 377 16.84 -20.19 -1.65
CA SER A 377 16.87 -21.41 -2.45
C SER A 377 17.37 -21.10 -3.87
N PRO A 378 18.02 -22.06 -4.56
CA PRO A 378 18.45 -21.86 -5.93
C PRO A 378 17.26 -21.63 -6.87
N HIS A 379 17.46 -20.79 -7.88
CA HIS A 379 16.46 -20.48 -8.90
C HIS A 379 16.70 -21.29 -10.18
N MET A 380 15.61 -21.75 -10.80
CA MET A 380 15.61 -22.18 -12.20
C MET A 380 14.95 -21.08 -13.03
N VAL A 381 15.70 -20.50 -13.97
CA VAL A 381 15.19 -19.46 -14.87
C VAL A 381 14.89 -20.07 -16.23
N VAL A 382 13.65 -19.94 -16.67
CA VAL A 382 13.20 -20.40 -17.98
C VAL A 382 12.85 -19.18 -18.81
N MET A 383 13.67 -18.92 -19.84
CA MET A 383 13.34 -17.93 -20.86
C MET A 383 12.74 -18.65 -22.05
N LYS A 384 11.62 -18.15 -22.56
CA LYS A 384 11.03 -18.67 -23.79
C LYS A 384 11.95 -18.28 -24.95
N GLY A 385 12.81 -19.20 -25.37
CA GLY A 385 13.50 -19.11 -26.64
C GLY A 385 12.63 -19.70 -27.72
N ASP A 386 12.46 -19.02 -28.84
CA ASP A 386 12.15 -19.72 -30.08
C ASP A 386 13.35 -20.63 -30.35
N LEU A 387 13.17 -21.94 -30.15
CA LEU A 387 14.08 -22.93 -30.71
C LEU A 387 13.85 -22.90 -32.23
N HIS A 388 14.55 -21.99 -32.91
CA HIS A 388 14.65 -21.98 -34.35
C HIS A 388 15.50 -23.15 -34.86
#